data_AF-A0A662BGY4-F1
#
_entry.id   AF-A0A662BGY4-F1
#
_cell.length_a   1.000
_cell.length_b   1.000
_cell.length_c   1.000
_cell.angle_alpha   90.00
_cell.angle_beta   90.00
_cell.angle_gamma   90.00
#
_symmetry.space_group_name_H-M   'P 1'
#
loop_
_entity.id
_entity.type
_entity.pdbx_description
1 polymer ?
#
loop_
_entity_poly.entity_id
_entity_poly.type
_entity_poly.pdbx_seq_one_letter_code
_entity_poly.pdbx_strand_id
1 'polypeptide(L)'
;MKTLKSIIALSVIVLIPFGFMLWFRNHQTTGFATNELIIYPLLFGGSSILLLYLIKKYLLNEELSDFNSGKGSIVKDILWGFLLVVMYFILFYIERATLSNILTFRSNQELLGLMLDMRKSPLLLILWFGPVLWIGIALYEELIRVFMLTSLWKFSNNTLWIISSIFITAIIIGLTHWSQGSYGIVTIAIKSLVSGYFFYKIRRILPLIIAHVLYDGIQVAMLLIIYPQ
;
A
#
# COMPACT_ATOMS: atom_id res chain seq x y z
N MET A 1 -15.06 20.26 16.10
CA MET A 1 -14.87 18.91 16.67
C MET A 1 -14.62 17.81 15.62
N LYS A 2 -15.41 17.70 14.54
CA LYS A 2 -15.21 16.64 13.51
C LYS A 2 -13.84 16.69 12.82
N THR A 3 -13.36 17.88 12.47
CA THR A 3 -12.02 18.09 11.88
C THR A 3 -10.91 17.67 12.84
N LEU A 4 -10.97 18.09 14.11
CA LEU A 4 -9.99 17.71 15.13
C LEU A 4 -9.92 16.18 15.31
N LYS A 5 -11.07 15.51 15.40
CA LYS A 5 -11.12 14.04 15.48
C LYS A 5 -10.47 13.37 14.27
N SER A 6 -10.69 13.91 13.07
CA SER A 6 -10.09 13.40 11.84
C SER A 6 -8.57 13.61 11.80
N ILE A 7 -8.08 14.75 12.30
CA ILE A 7 -6.64 15.02 12.44
C ILE A 7 -6.01 14.03 13.43
N ILE A 8 -6.63 13.83 14.59
CA ILE A 8 -6.15 12.84 15.57
C ILE A 8 -6.10 11.44 14.95
N ALA A 9 -7.16 11.05 14.24
CA ALA A 9 -7.24 9.74 13.60
C ALA A 9 -6.17 9.57 12.51
N LEU A 10 -5.93 10.59 11.67
CA LEU A 10 -4.85 10.59 10.68
C LEU A 10 -3.47 10.48 11.35
N SER A 11 -3.24 11.20 12.45
CA SER A 11 -1.98 11.12 13.19
C SER A 11 -1.73 9.72 13.74
N VAL A 12 -2.73 9.11 14.38
CA VAL A 12 -2.59 7.79 15.03
C VAL A 12 -2.49 6.64 14.02
N ILE A 13 -3.25 6.68 12.93
CA ILE A 13 -3.28 5.60 11.94
C ILE A 13 -2.16 5.71 10.90
N VAL A 14 -1.73 6.93 10.57
CA VAL A 14 -0.84 7.18 9.43
C VAL A 14 0.48 7.76 9.89
N LEU A 15 0.47 8.97 10.45
CA LEU A 15 1.69 9.74 10.65
C LEU A 15 2.61 9.12 11.70
N ILE A 16 2.07 8.70 12.84
CA ILE A 16 2.86 8.09 13.92
C ILE A 16 3.42 6.73 13.49
N PRO A 17 2.62 5.77 12.96
CA PRO A 17 3.14 4.49 12.53
C PRO A 17 4.18 4.63 11.41
N PHE A 18 3.96 5.52 10.43
CA PHE A 18 4.92 5.75 9.35
C PHE A 18 6.19 6.43 9.83
N GLY A 19 6.08 7.43 10.71
CA GLY A 19 7.23 8.06 11.33
C GLY A 19 8.08 7.06 12.14
N PHE A 20 7.42 6.19 12.91
CA PHE A 20 8.10 5.13 13.66
C PHE A 20 8.76 4.10 12.73
N MET A 21 8.07 3.67 11.68
CA MET A 21 8.62 2.73 10.68
C MET A 21 9.86 3.31 9.99
N LEU A 22 9.81 4.57 9.55
CA LEU A 22 10.95 5.25 8.92
C LEU A 22 12.11 5.44 9.89
N TRP A 23 11.81 5.83 11.13
CA TRP A 23 12.83 5.96 12.18
C TRP A 23 13.51 4.61 12.44
N PHE A 24 12.72 3.56 12.64
CA PHE A 24 13.21 2.20 12.88
C PHE A 24 14.08 1.70 11.73
N ARG A 25 13.63 1.86 10.48
CA ARG A 25 14.39 1.47 9.29
C ARG A 25 15.70 2.23 9.11
N ASN A 26 15.79 3.47 9.59
CA ASN A 26 17.02 4.25 9.51
C ASN A 26 18.00 3.98 10.67
N HIS A 27 17.55 3.42 11.78
CA HIS A 27 18.37 3.23 12.99
C HIS A 27 18.68 1.76 13.31
N GLN A 28 17.94 0.81 12.76
CA GLN A 28 18.31 -0.61 12.88
C GLN A 28 19.38 -0.99 11.86
N THR A 29 20.46 -1.59 12.37
CA THR A 29 21.64 -2.01 11.60
C THR A 29 21.58 -3.47 11.17
N THR A 30 20.71 -4.27 11.80
CA THR A 30 20.47 -5.67 11.45
C THR A 30 19.28 -5.74 10.51
N GLY A 31 19.49 -6.20 9.27
CA GLY A 31 18.39 -6.42 8.35
C GLY A 31 17.39 -7.45 8.89
N PHE A 32 16.18 -7.44 8.36
CA PHE A 32 15.11 -8.36 8.78
C PHE A 32 15.38 -9.79 8.34
N ALA A 33 15.16 -10.75 9.23
CA ALA A 33 15.13 -12.18 8.93
C ALA A 33 13.84 -12.56 8.18
N THR A 34 13.87 -13.69 7.47
CA THR A 34 12.73 -14.28 6.74
C THR A 34 11.47 -14.38 7.59
N ASN A 35 11.60 -14.85 8.84
CA ASN A 35 10.47 -14.94 9.77
C ASN A 35 9.89 -13.56 10.10
N GLU A 36 10.74 -12.54 10.21
CA GLU A 36 10.30 -11.19 10.51
C GLU A 36 9.59 -10.58 9.29
N LEU A 37 10.03 -10.85 8.06
CA LEU A 37 9.33 -10.41 6.85
C LEU A 37 7.98 -11.12 6.59
N ILE A 38 7.67 -12.19 7.33
CA ILE A 38 6.35 -12.83 7.34
C ILE A 38 5.50 -12.31 8.51
N ILE A 39 6.07 -12.34 9.72
CA ILE A 39 5.36 -12.01 10.96
C ILE A 39 5.09 -10.51 11.05
N TYR A 40 6.05 -9.66 10.66
CA TYR A 40 5.92 -8.22 10.77
C TYR A 40 4.77 -7.67 9.94
N PRO A 41 4.62 -7.96 8.62
CA PRO A 41 3.46 -7.46 7.87
C PRO A 41 2.12 -7.98 8.41
N LEU A 42 2.06 -9.22 8.86
CA LEU A 42 0.82 -9.78 9.43
C LEU A 42 0.43 -9.12 10.74
N LEU A 43 1.38 -9.00 11.68
CA LEU A 43 1.11 -8.38 12.98
C LEU A 43 0.90 -6.88 12.83
N PHE A 44 1.79 -6.18 12.13
CA PHE A 44 1.70 -4.73 11.95
C PHE A 44 0.51 -4.35 11.07
N GLY A 45 0.36 -4.96 9.90
CA GLY A 45 -0.76 -4.70 9.00
C GLY A 45 -2.10 -5.11 9.62
N GLY A 46 -2.18 -6.33 10.17
CA GLY A 46 -3.39 -6.84 10.82
C GLY A 46 -3.82 -6.01 12.04
N SER A 47 -2.88 -5.67 12.94
CA SER A 47 -3.19 -4.81 14.10
C SER A 47 -3.56 -3.39 13.67
N SER A 48 -2.95 -2.85 12.62
CA SER A 48 -3.30 -1.54 12.07
C SER A 48 -4.69 -1.53 11.45
N ILE A 49 -5.12 -2.61 10.78
CA ILE A 49 -6.50 -2.77 10.28
C ILE A 49 -7.49 -2.78 11.45
N LEU A 50 -7.19 -3.54 12.51
CA LEU A 50 -8.02 -3.56 13.72
C LEU A 50 -8.10 -2.17 14.36
N LEU A 51 -6.97 -1.48 14.51
CA LEU A 51 -6.91 -0.13 15.05
C LEU A 51 -7.71 0.86 14.21
N LEU A 52 -7.60 0.78 12.88
CA LEU A 52 -8.39 1.58 11.94
C LEU A 52 -9.89 1.36 12.15
N TYR A 53 -10.31 0.10 12.28
CA TYR A 53 -11.71 -0.24 12.56
C TYR A 53 -12.18 0.36 13.89
N LEU A 54 -11.40 0.21 14.96
CA LEU A 54 -11.71 0.78 16.28
C LEU A 54 -11.82 2.30 16.23
N ILE A 55 -10.88 2.98 15.56
CA ILE A 55 -10.90 4.43 15.42
C ILE A 55 -12.10 4.91 14.60
N LYS A 56 -12.41 4.25 13.48
CA LYS A 56 -13.62 4.59 12.71
C LYS A 56 -14.88 4.42 13.54
N LYS A 57 -15.04 3.27 14.20
CA LYS A 57 -16.25 2.95 14.95
C LYS A 57 -16.44 3.85 16.18
N TYR A 58 -15.40 4.02 17.00
CA TYR A 58 -15.53 4.63 18.32
C TYR A 58 -15.11 6.11 18.36
N LEU A 59 -14.11 6.53 17.59
CA LEU A 59 -13.66 7.94 17.59
C LEU A 59 -14.44 8.77 16.57
N LEU A 60 -14.57 8.25 15.34
CA LEU A 60 -15.17 8.97 14.21
C LEU A 60 -16.68 8.74 14.06
N ASN A 61 -17.22 7.65 14.64
CA ASN A 61 -18.61 7.20 14.46
C ASN A 61 -18.95 6.95 12.98
N GLU A 62 -18.08 6.23 12.29
CA GLU A 62 -18.17 5.93 10.87
C GLU A 62 -18.15 4.43 10.60
N GLU A 63 -18.75 4.02 9.49
CA GLU A 63 -18.80 2.63 9.07
C GLU A 63 -17.68 2.27 8.09
N LEU A 64 -17.30 0.99 8.04
CA LEU A 64 -16.35 0.50 7.03
C LEU A 64 -16.96 0.52 5.62
N SER A 65 -18.30 0.52 5.51
CA SER A 65 -19.04 0.62 4.25
C SER A 65 -18.70 1.88 3.47
N ASP A 66 -18.24 2.96 4.13
CA ASP A 66 -17.78 4.19 3.50
C ASP A 66 -16.67 3.98 2.47
N PHE A 67 -15.81 2.97 2.70
CA PHE A 67 -14.71 2.60 1.81
C PHE A 67 -15.18 1.90 0.53
N ASN A 68 -16.47 1.55 0.47
CA ASN A 68 -17.12 0.92 -0.66
C ASN A 68 -18.46 1.59 -1.01
N SER A 69 -18.53 2.91 -0.86
CA SER A 69 -19.73 3.73 -1.09
C SER A 69 -20.17 3.82 -2.55
N GLY A 70 -19.31 3.45 -3.50
CA GLY A 70 -19.63 3.44 -4.92
C GLY A 70 -20.51 2.26 -5.33
N LYS A 71 -21.42 2.49 -6.29
CA LYS A 71 -22.24 1.42 -6.89
C LYS A 71 -21.36 0.47 -7.70
N GLY A 72 -21.54 -0.83 -7.52
CA GLY A 72 -20.77 -1.85 -8.24
C GLY A 72 -21.15 -3.27 -7.85
N SER A 73 -20.51 -4.24 -8.52
CA SER A 73 -20.61 -5.66 -8.20
C SER A 73 -19.20 -6.25 -8.12
N ILE A 74 -19.07 -7.38 -7.43
CA ILE A 74 -17.78 -8.08 -7.27
C ILE A 74 -17.15 -8.38 -8.63
N VAL A 75 -17.95 -8.78 -9.64
CA VAL A 75 -17.46 -9.03 -11.00
C VAL A 75 -16.83 -7.76 -11.61
N LYS A 76 -17.49 -6.60 -11.48
CA LYS A 76 -16.92 -5.33 -11.93
C LYS A 76 -15.65 -4.99 -11.16
N ASP A 77 -15.60 -5.29 -9.87
CA ASP A 77 -14.41 -5.02 -9.06
C ASP A 77 -13.20 -5.83 -9.50
N ILE A 78 -13.43 -7.11 -9.85
CA ILE A 78 -12.40 -8.00 -10.41
C ILE A 78 -11.90 -7.45 -11.76
N LEU A 79 -12.82 -7.09 -12.66
CA LEU A 79 -12.44 -6.54 -13.97
C LEU A 79 -11.63 -5.23 -13.84
N TRP A 80 -12.06 -4.33 -12.96
CA TRP A 80 -11.31 -3.12 -12.66
C TRP A 80 -9.95 -3.42 -12.03
N GLY A 81 -9.88 -4.41 -11.14
CA GLY A 81 -8.62 -4.88 -10.56
C GLY A 81 -7.64 -5.31 -11.65
N PHE A 82 -8.05 -6.16 -12.59
CA PHE A 82 -7.19 -6.56 -13.72
C PHE A 82 -6.77 -5.38 -14.60
N LEU A 83 -7.66 -4.43 -14.89
CA LEU A 83 -7.32 -3.24 -15.66
C LEU A 83 -6.26 -2.39 -14.95
N LEU A 84 -6.41 -2.21 -13.63
CA LEU A 84 -5.43 -1.50 -12.80
C LEU A 84 -4.07 -2.21 -12.79
N VAL A 85 -4.03 -3.55 -12.76
CA VAL A 85 -2.77 -4.32 -12.87
C VAL A 85 -2.05 -4.00 -14.18
N VAL A 86 -2.76 -4.05 -15.30
CA VAL A 86 -2.20 -3.73 -16.62
C VAL A 86 -1.62 -2.31 -16.61
N MET A 87 -2.37 -1.35 -16.06
CA MET A 87 -1.90 0.03 -15.94
C MET A 87 -0.66 0.15 -15.03
N TYR A 88 -0.60 -0.56 -13.90
CA TYR A 88 0.58 -0.56 -13.02
C TYR A 88 1.82 -1.14 -13.70
N PHE A 89 1.68 -2.17 -14.53
CA PHE A 89 2.80 -2.69 -15.32
C PHE A 89 3.23 -1.73 -16.41
N ILE A 90 2.28 -1.08 -17.12
CA ILE A 90 2.61 -0.02 -18.09
C ILE A 90 3.41 1.09 -17.42
N LEU A 91 2.94 1.59 -16.27
CA LEU A 91 3.65 2.60 -15.48
C LEU A 91 5.03 2.12 -15.07
N PHE A 92 5.15 0.89 -14.55
CA PHE A 92 6.43 0.31 -14.16
C PHE A 92 7.46 0.33 -15.32
N TYR A 93 7.07 -0.07 -16.53
CA TYR A 93 7.98 -0.08 -17.67
C TYR A 93 8.32 1.33 -18.15
N ILE A 94 7.36 2.26 -18.18
CA ILE A 94 7.60 3.66 -18.54
C ILE A 94 8.54 4.31 -17.52
N GLU A 95 8.21 4.22 -16.24
CA GLU A 95 9.01 4.76 -15.14
C GLU A 95 10.43 4.20 -15.15
N ARG A 96 10.59 2.90 -15.40
CA ARG A 96 11.90 2.28 -15.54
C ARG A 96 12.66 2.86 -16.72
N ALA A 97 12.03 3.03 -17.88
CA ALA A 97 12.68 3.59 -19.06
C ALA A 97 13.09 5.07 -18.89
N THR A 98 12.34 5.86 -18.12
CA THR A 98 12.54 7.31 -18.02
C THR A 98 13.24 7.77 -16.74
N LEU A 99 13.02 7.10 -15.61
CA LEU A 99 13.47 7.56 -14.29
C LEU A 99 14.67 6.80 -13.74
N SER A 100 14.96 5.59 -14.21
CA SER A 100 16.03 4.75 -13.62
C SER A 100 17.43 5.36 -13.74
N ASN A 101 17.64 6.22 -14.73
CA ASN A 101 18.93 6.89 -14.98
C ASN A 101 19.08 8.18 -14.16
N ILE A 102 18.01 8.66 -13.53
CA ILE A 102 17.96 9.94 -12.82
C ILE A 102 17.78 9.73 -11.31
N LEU A 103 17.08 8.66 -10.92
CA LEU A 103 16.77 8.34 -9.53
C LEU A 103 17.55 7.11 -9.05
N THR A 104 17.76 7.03 -7.74
CA THR A 104 18.50 5.92 -7.13
C THR A 104 17.55 4.86 -6.61
N PHE A 105 17.77 3.62 -7.01
CA PHE A 105 17.08 2.45 -6.46
C PHE A 105 17.99 1.75 -5.44
N ARG A 106 17.42 1.38 -4.29
CA ARG A 106 18.10 0.57 -3.28
C ARG A 106 17.46 -0.81 -3.26
N SER A 107 18.23 -1.81 -3.66
CA SER A 107 17.79 -3.21 -3.66
C SER A 107 17.48 -3.67 -2.23
N ASN A 108 16.36 -4.37 -2.04
CA ASN A 108 16.01 -4.98 -0.76
C ASN A 108 16.61 -6.39 -0.67
N GLN A 109 17.76 -6.51 0.00
CA GLN A 109 18.46 -7.78 0.19
C GLN A 109 17.70 -8.74 1.11
N GLU A 110 16.93 -8.22 2.06
CA GLU A 110 16.10 -9.02 2.98
C GLU A 110 14.97 -9.71 2.21
N LEU A 111 14.29 -8.95 1.32
CA LEU A 111 13.25 -9.49 0.46
C LEU A 111 13.81 -10.56 -0.48
N LEU A 112 15.01 -10.33 -1.04
CA LEU A 112 15.68 -11.35 -1.85
C LEU A 112 15.98 -12.62 -1.03
N GLY A 113 16.48 -12.48 0.20
CA GLY A 113 16.70 -13.61 1.11
C GLY A 113 15.43 -14.41 1.37
N LEU A 114 14.34 -13.73 1.73
CA LEU A 114 13.02 -14.35 1.89
C LEU A 114 12.58 -15.09 0.62
N MET A 115 12.79 -14.52 -0.57
CA MET A 115 12.44 -15.17 -1.83
C MET A 115 13.25 -16.45 -2.08
N LEU A 116 14.55 -16.43 -1.77
CA LEU A 116 15.39 -17.63 -1.87
C LEU A 116 14.97 -18.71 -0.87
N ASP A 117 14.51 -18.33 0.33
CA ASP A 117 13.95 -19.27 1.30
C ASP A 117 12.59 -19.83 0.88
N MET A 118 11.73 -19.02 0.25
CA MET A 118 10.47 -19.48 -0.33
C MET A 118 10.68 -20.55 -1.41
N ARG A 119 11.76 -20.48 -2.20
CA ARG A 119 12.10 -21.54 -3.17
C ARG A 119 12.40 -22.88 -2.52
N LYS A 120 12.88 -22.86 -1.27
CA LYS A 120 13.24 -24.07 -0.51
C LYS A 120 12.09 -24.61 0.33
N SER A 121 11.04 -23.80 0.57
CA SER A 121 9.93 -24.14 1.47
C SER A 121 8.57 -23.76 0.88
N PRO A 122 7.78 -24.75 0.39
CA PRO A 122 6.42 -24.52 -0.10
C PRO A 122 5.49 -23.88 0.94
N LEU A 123 5.72 -24.14 2.23
CA LEU A 123 4.94 -23.53 3.31
C LEU A 123 5.15 -22.02 3.36
N LEU A 124 6.40 -21.54 3.23
CA LEU A 124 6.69 -20.11 3.20
C LEU A 124 6.04 -19.45 1.98
N LEU A 125 6.02 -20.14 0.83
CA LEU A 125 5.36 -19.65 -0.37
C LEU A 125 3.84 -19.48 -0.15
N ILE A 126 3.16 -20.46 0.45
CA ILE A 126 1.72 -20.39 0.75
C ILE A 126 1.43 -19.27 1.76
N LEU A 127 2.24 -19.16 2.82
CA LEU A 127 2.07 -18.10 3.82
C LEU A 127 2.29 -16.71 3.20
N TRP A 128 3.29 -16.57 2.33
CA TRP A 128 3.60 -15.29 1.70
C TRP A 128 2.54 -14.87 0.68
N PHE A 129 2.22 -15.72 -0.30
CA PHE A 129 1.20 -15.42 -1.33
C PHE A 129 -0.23 -15.42 -0.80
N GLY A 130 -0.48 -16.08 0.33
CA GLY A 130 -1.77 -16.08 1.02
C GLY A 130 -1.88 -14.89 1.98
N PRO A 131 -1.90 -15.12 3.29
CA PRO A 131 -2.28 -14.11 4.27
C PRO A 131 -1.33 -12.90 4.30
N VAL A 132 -0.03 -13.07 4.07
CA VAL A 132 0.93 -11.94 4.13
C VAL A 132 0.62 -10.94 3.03
N LEU A 133 0.60 -11.38 1.77
CA LEU A 133 0.35 -10.51 0.63
C LEU A 133 -1.05 -9.92 0.65
N TRP A 134 -2.08 -10.72 0.93
CA TRP A 134 -3.46 -10.27 0.87
C TRP A 134 -3.84 -9.35 2.04
N ILE A 135 -3.47 -9.71 3.27
CA ILE A 135 -3.94 -9.02 4.48
C ILE A 135 -2.87 -8.04 4.98
N GLY A 136 -1.66 -8.55 5.20
CA GLY A 136 -0.57 -7.79 5.82
C GLY A 136 -0.03 -6.66 4.95
N ILE A 137 -0.09 -6.82 3.62
CA ILE A 137 0.42 -5.85 2.65
C ILE A 137 -0.75 -5.16 1.94
N ALA A 138 -1.40 -5.84 0.99
CA ALA A 138 -2.32 -5.19 0.06
C ALA A 138 -3.57 -4.59 0.74
N LEU A 139 -4.31 -5.37 1.52
CA LEU A 139 -5.50 -4.87 2.22
C LEU A 139 -5.15 -3.73 3.18
N TYR A 140 -4.10 -3.91 3.97
CA TYR A 140 -3.62 -2.91 4.91
C TYR A 140 -3.29 -1.58 4.20
N GLU A 141 -2.41 -1.60 3.20
CA GLU A 141 -1.95 -0.38 2.53
C GLU A 141 -3.08 0.34 1.79
N GLU A 142 -3.98 -0.40 1.13
CA GLU A 142 -5.11 0.21 0.44
C GLU A 142 -6.15 0.77 1.41
N LEU A 143 -6.36 0.14 2.58
CA LEU A 143 -7.21 0.71 3.63
C LEU A 143 -6.65 2.01 4.17
N ILE A 144 -5.34 2.09 4.39
CA ILE A 144 -4.68 3.33 4.84
C ILE A 144 -4.80 4.43 3.77
N ARG A 145 -4.61 4.08 2.49
CA ARG A 145 -4.78 5.02 1.36
C ARG A 145 -6.20 5.58 1.33
N VAL A 146 -7.20 4.72 1.35
CA VAL A 146 -8.62 5.12 1.30
C VAL A 146 -9.01 5.89 2.56
N PHE A 147 -8.50 5.51 3.73
CA PHE A 147 -8.72 6.22 4.97
C PHE A 147 -8.16 7.64 4.93
N MET A 148 -6.95 7.84 4.41
CA MET A 148 -6.37 9.18 4.21
C MET A 148 -7.25 10.03 3.30
N LEU A 149 -7.61 9.51 2.12
CA LEU A 149 -8.42 10.23 1.14
C LEU A 149 -9.78 10.64 1.74
N THR A 150 -10.51 9.68 2.30
CA THR A 150 -11.83 9.92 2.87
C THR A 150 -11.79 10.84 4.09
N SER A 151 -10.72 10.81 4.88
CA SER A 151 -10.56 11.73 6.02
C SER A 151 -10.21 13.14 5.57
N LEU A 152 -9.30 13.30 4.61
CA LEU A 152 -8.91 14.60 4.08
C LEU A 152 -10.06 15.28 3.34
N TRP A 153 -10.85 14.54 2.55
CA TRP A 153 -12.00 15.11 1.83
C TRP A 153 -13.07 15.71 2.73
N LYS A 154 -13.11 15.35 4.02
CA LYS A 154 -14.06 15.96 4.98
C LYS A 154 -13.72 17.41 5.32
N PHE A 155 -12.51 17.88 5.02
CA PHE A 155 -12.09 19.23 5.34
C PHE A 155 -12.66 20.27 4.36
N SER A 156 -12.92 19.85 3.13
CA SER A 156 -13.56 20.70 2.12
C SER A 156 -14.09 19.85 0.96
N ASN A 157 -15.24 20.25 0.40
CA ASN A 157 -15.81 19.64 -0.79
C ASN A 157 -15.29 20.25 -2.10
N ASN A 158 -14.39 21.24 -2.02
CA ASN A 158 -13.84 21.90 -3.19
C ASN A 158 -13.04 20.89 -4.04
N THR A 159 -13.25 20.89 -5.36
CA THR A 159 -12.54 20.01 -6.30
C THR A 159 -11.02 20.15 -6.21
N LEU A 160 -10.50 21.37 -6.05
CA LEU A 160 -9.08 21.61 -5.88
C LEU A 160 -8.57 20.95 -4.59
N TRP A 161 -9.32 21.01 -3.50
CA TRP A 161 -8.95 20.33 -2.25
C TRP A 161 -8.96 18.79 -2.40
N ILE A 162 -9.96 18.25 -3.09
CA ILE A 162 -10.04 16.82 -3.38
C ILE A 162 -8.81 16.35 -4.16
N ILE A 163 -8.41 17.10 -5.19
CA ILE A 163 -7.22 16.82 -5.99
C ILE A 163 -5.97 16.95 -5.11
N SER A 164 -5.82 18.03 -4.34
CA SER A 164 -4.70 18.20 -3.41
C SER A 164 -4.59 17.05 -2.41
N SER A 165 -5.72 16.52 -1.92
CA SER A 165 -5.75 15.37 -1.01
C SER A 165 -5.20 14.09 -1.65
N ILE A 166 -5.43 13.89 -2.95
CA ILE A 166 -4.84 12.77 -3.72
C ILE A 166 -3.33 12.93 -3.79
N PHE A 167 -2.84 14.14 -4.10
CA PHE A 167 -1.40 14.42 -4.14
C PHE A 167 -0.73 14.25 -2.77
N ILE A 168 -1.33 14.78 -1.69
CA ILE A 168 -0.82 14.63 -0.32
C ILE A 168 -0.73 13.15 0.05
N THR A 169 -1.80 12.39 -0.21
CA THR A 169 -1.83 10.95 0.06
C THR A 169 -0.74 10.23 -0.75
N ALA A 170 -0.57 10.58 -2.02
CA ALA A 170 0.46 9.99 -2.88
C ALA A 170 1.88 10.26 -2.40
N ILE A 171 2.17 11.48 -1.98
CA ILE A 171 3.46 11.86 -1.41
C ILE A 171 3.72 11.07 -0.12
N ILE A 172 2.75 11.01 0.79
CA ILE A 172 2.90 10.27 2.06
C ILE A 172 3.19 8.78 1.79
N ILE A 173 2.41 8.14 0.91
CA ILE A 173 2.62 6.72 0.54
C ILE A 173 3.96 6.51 -0.18
N GLY A 174 4.40 7.44 -1.04
CA GLY A 174 5.73 7.37 -1.63
C GLY A 174 6.83 7.45 -0.56
N LEU A 175 6.69 8.36 0.40
CA LEU A 175 7.68 8.56 1.47
C LEU A 175 7.80 7.35 2.40
N THR A 176 6.73 6.56 2.61
CA THR A 176 6.86 5.31 3.40
C THR A 176 7.80 4.29 2.75
N HIS A 177 8.01 4.41 1.43
CA HIS A 177 8.91 3.57 0.66
C HIS A 177 10.34 4.11 0.58
N TRP A 178 10.72 4.97 1.54
CA TRP A 178 12.06 5.58 1.64
C TRP A 178 13.21 4.58 1.52
N SER A 179 13.06 3.39 2.10
CA SER A 179 14.08 2.33 2.09
C SER A 179 14.43 1.85 0.67
N GLN A 180 13.55 2.05 -0.31
CA GLN A 180 13.74 1.65 -1.71
C GLN A 180 14.53 2.70 -2.52
N GLY A 181 14.94 3.82 -1.90
CA GLY A 181 15.62 4.93 -2.57
C GLY A 181 14.67 5.88 -3.29
N SER A 182 15.21 6.94 -3.90
CA SER A 182 14.38 7.98 -4.54
C SER A 182 13.54 7.44 -5.71
N TYR A 183 14.03 6.39 -6.39
CA TYR A 183 13.28 5.72 -7.45
C TYR A 183 12.01 5.04 -6.88
N GLY A 184 12.13 4.29 -5.78
CA GLY A 184 10.98 3.64 -5.14
C GLY A 184 9.97 4.66 -4.63
N ILE A 185 10.42 5.73 -3.98
CA ILE A 185 9.55 6.82 -3.50
C ILE A 185 8.70 7.40 -4.63
N VAL A 186 9.34 7.77 -5.75
CA VAL A 186 8.66 8.45 -6.87
C VAL A 186 7.70 7.49 -7.59
N THR A 187 8.15 6.27 -7.90
CA THR A 187 7.32 5.30 -8.63
C THR A 187 6.10 4.85 -7.82
N ILE A 188 6.25 4.64 -6.52
CA ILE A 188 5.12 4.34 -5.64
C ILE A 188 4.18 5.55 -5.49
N ALA A 189 4.71 6.77 -5.43
CA ALA A 189 3.88 7.98 -5.43
C ALA A 189 3.05 8.11 -6.73
N ILE A 190 3.63 7.84 -7.91
CA ILE A 190 2.91 7.88 -9.18
C ILE A 190 1.79 6.83 -9.21
N LYS A 191 2.06 5.59 -8.82
CA LYS A 191 1.01 4.57 -8.68
C LYS A 191 -0.08 5.01 -7.70
N SER A 192 0.31 5.62 -6.59
CA SER A 192 -0.63 6.15 -5.59
C SER A 192 -1.53 7.26 -6.14
N LEU A 193 -1.03 8.13 -7.01
CA LEU A 193 -1.85 9.12 -7.72
C LEU A 193 -2.94 8.42 -8.54
N VAL A 194 -2.56 7.35 -9.26
CA VAL A 194 -3.47 6.57 -10.09
C VAL A 194 -4.51 5.84 -9.24
N SER A 195 -4.10 5.14 -8.18
CA SER A 195 -5.02 4.47 -7.25
C SER A 195 -5.97 5.47 -6.57
N GLY A 196 -5.45 6.63 -6.15
CA GLY A 196 -6.22 7.68 -5.50
C GLY A 196 -7.24 8.33 -6.43
N TYR A 197 -6.85 8.60 -7.69
CA TYR A 197 -7.77 9.08 -8.72
C TYR A 197 -8.83 8.04 -9.08
N PHE A 198 -8.43 6.78 -9.25
CA PHE A 198 -9.36 5.68 -9.50
C PHE A 198 -10.39 5.58 -8.37
N PHE A 199 -9.93 5.60 -7.11
CA PHE A 199 -10.82 5.57 -5.95
C PHE A 199 -11.75 6.77 -5.89
N TYR A 200 -11.26 7.97 -6.22
CA TYR A 200 -12.08 9.17 -6.31
C TYR A 200 -13.28 8.99 -7.24
N LYS A 201 -13.10 8.29 -8.38
CA LYS A 201 -14.14 8.03 -9.37
C LYS A 201 -15.06 6.85 -9.02
N ILE A 202 -14.48 5.74 -8.59
CA ILE A 202 -15.23 4.47 -8.44
C ILE A 202 -15.74 4.27 -7.01
N ARG A 203 -15.04 4.79 -5.99
CA ARG A 203 -15.40 4.69 -4.57
C ARG A 203 -15.56 3.25 -4.07
N ARG A 204 -14.73 2.35 -4.60
CA ARG A 204 -14.68 0.94 -4.22
C ARG A 204 -13.23 0.52 -3.99
N ILE A 205 -12.97 -0.12 -2.85
CA ILE A 205 -11.62 -0.51 -2.43
C ILE A 205 -11.15 -1.84 -3.02
N LEU A 206 -12.08 -2.78 -3.26
CA LEU A 206 -11.74 -4.13 -3.74
C LEU A 206 -10.90 -4.15 -5.03
N PRO A 207 -11.18 -3.31 -6.06
CA PRO A 207 -10.32 -3.25 -7.25
C PRO A 207 -8.87 -2.90 -6.92
N LEU A 208 -8.65 -1.98 -5.96
CA LEU A 208 -7.31 -1.56 -5.56
C LEU A 208 -6.56 -2.70 -4.89
N ILE A 209 -7.23 -3.44 -3.99
CA ILE A 209 -6.64 -4.58 -3.29
C ILE A 209 -6.24 -5.68 -4.29
N ILE A 210 -7.14 -6.04 -5.20
CA ILE A 210 -6.86 -7.04 -6.24
C ILE A 210 -5.66 -6.60 -7.08
N ALA A 211 -5.64 -5.33 -7.51
CA ALA A 211 -4.57 -4.82 -8.33
C ALA A 211 -3.21 -4.83 -7.60
N HIS A 212 -3.20 -4.46 -6.33
CA HIS A 212 -2.01 -4.48 -5.49
C HIS A 212 -1.48 -5.91 -5.32
N VAL A 213 -2.32 -6.85 -4.90
CA VAL A 213 -1.95 -8.26 -4.74
C VAL A 213 -1.36 -8.82 -6.03
N LEU A 214 -2.04 -8.62 -7.16
CA LEU A 214 -1.59 -9.16 -8.43
C LEU A 214 -0.29 -8.51 -8.90
N TYR A 215 -0.15 -7.19 -8.75
CA TYR A 215 1.05 -6.48 -9.16
C TYR A 215 2.28 -6.94 -8.38
N ASP A 216 2.19 -7.03 -7.06
CA ASP A 216 3.29 -7.49 -6.21
C ASP A 216 3.53 -8.99 -6.34
N GLY A 217 2.46 -9.79 -6.35
CA GLY A 217 2.52 -11.22 -6.50
C GLY A 217 3.15 -11.66 -7.82
N ILE A 218 2.79 -11.02 -8.94
CA ILE A 218 3.39 -11.32 -10.25
C ILE A 218 4.88 -10.98 -10.26
N GLN A 219 5.29 -9.84 -9.70
CA GLN A 219 6.71 -9.47 -9.62
C GLN A 219 7.50 -10.47 -8.78
N VAL A 220 6.97 -10.87 -7.62
CA VAL A 220 7.61 -11.85 -6.75
C VAL A 220 7.67 -13.22 -7.42
N ALA A 221 6.58 -13.67 -8.05
CA ALA A 221 6.54 -14.93 -8.78
C ALA A 221 7.55 -14.95 -9.94
N MET A 222 7.64 -13.87 -10.72
CA MET A 222 8.62 -13.75 -11.81
C MET A 222 10.05 -13.86 -11.29
N LEU A 223 10.39 -13.17 -10.20
CA LEU A 223 11.72 -13.27 -9.61
C LEU A 223 12.00 -14.69 -9.09
N LEU A 224 11.02 -15.33 -8.43
CA LEU A 224 11.13 -16.71 -7.98
C LEU A 224 11.35 -17.72 -9.13
N ILE A 225 10.93 -17.40 -10.35
CA ILE A 225 11.15 -18.27 -11.53
C ILE A 225 12.47 -17.95 -12.23
N ILE A 226 12.81 -16.66 -12.38
CA ILE A 226 13.90 -16.20 -13.26
C ILE A 226 15.24 -16.06 -12.54
N TYR A 227 15.24 -15.82 -11.23
CA TYR A 227 16.49 -15.55 -10.51
C TYR A 227 17.40 -16.80 -10.54
N PRO A 228 18.71 -16.67 -10.86
CA PRO A 228 19.62 -17.82 -10.94
C PRO A 228 19.64 -18.64 -9.64
N GLN A 229 19.96 -19.93 -9.76
CA GLN A 229 20.20 -20.80 -8.59
C GLN A 229 21.58 -20.55 -7.99
#